data_AF-F4R7W2-F1
#
_entry.id   AF-F4R7W2-F1
#
_cell.length_a   1.000
_cell.length_b   1.000
_cell.length_c   1.000
_cell.angle_alpha   90.00
_cell.angle_beta   90.00
_cell.angle_gamma   90.00
#
_symmetry.space_group_name_H-M   'P 1'
#
loop_
_entity.id
_entity.type
_entity.pdbx_description
1 polymer ?
#
loop_
_entity_poly.entity_id
_entity_poly.type
_entity_poly.pdbx_seq_one_letter_code
_entity_poly.pdbx_strand_id
1 'polypeptide(L)'
;MKTEVQRPHLLPESDPGHEFVCYKSISLPDGQSLRALDFVVLKDQSTVAQVQSLWIPTGKAPIKAVVILKQCNRGRLVPFYGMREVLVTEHQYTRSVRDMFAILNVQHNCRKGLCTVTMSNTKKFEHKICDVLVSGITHAKTNSDIINSAAHYSGELHRKISKLNLAPVTPPQWNKTITKGRGVWNDAPKGNKKQKTDDGPLSTESNLEI
;
A
#
# COMPACT_ATOMS: atom_id res chain seq x y z
N MET A 1 -5.94 19.26 -3.10
CA MET A 1 -5.12 19.95 -4.12
C MET A 1 -5.57 19.47 -5.49
N LYS A 2 -6.05 20.38 -6.36
CA LYS A 2 -6.55 20.05 -7.70
C LYS A 2 -5.39 19.56 -8.57
N THR A 3 -5.67 18.63 -9.48
CA THR A 3 -4.68 18.16 -10.47
C THR A 3 -5.26 18.47 -11.85
N GLU A 4 -4.50 19.16 -12.71
CA GLU A 4 -4.88 19.35 -14.11
C GLU A 4 -4.74 18.02 -14.84
N VAL A 5 -5.88 17.34 -15.02
CA VAL A 5 -5.97 16.06 -15.72
C VAL A 5 -7.07 16.23 -16.77
N GLN A 6 -6.80 15.78 -17.99
CA GLN A 6 -7.80 15.77 -19.06
C GLN A 6 -9.04 14.99 -18.61
N ARG A 7 -10.23 15.58 -18.80
CA ARG A 7 -11.51 14.96 -18.44
C ARG A 7 -11.67 13.63 -19.20
N PRO A 8 -11.87 12.50 -18.49
CA PRO A 8 -12.09 11.22 -19.14
C PRO A 8 -13.48 11.13 -19.78
N HIS A 9 -13.57 10.49 -20.94
CA HIS A 9 -14.81 10.28 -21.69
C HIS A 9 -15.85 9.43 -20.93
N LEU A 10 -15.42 8.67 -19.93
CA LEU A 10 -16.28 7.80 -19.12
C LEU A 10 -17.06 8.56 -18.04
N LEU A 11 -16.72 9.82 -17.78
CA LEU A 11 -17.46 10.62 -16.82
C LEU A 11 -18.85 10.94 -17.38
N PRO A 12 -19.89 10.91 -16.54
CA PRO A 12 -21.22 11.34 -16.97
C PRO A 12 -21.17 12.81 -17.40
N GLU A 13 -22.15 13.24 -18.20
CA GLU A 13 -22.31 14.64 -18.55
C GLU A 13 -22.40 15.50 -17.27
N SER A 14 -21.80 16.70 -17.33
CA SER A 14 -21.87 17.64 -16.22
C SER A 14 -23.15 18.46 -16.33
N ASP A 15 -23.85 18.62 -15.21
CA ASP A 15 -24.88 19.65 -15.11
C ASP A 15 -24.23 21.03 -15.31
N PRO A 16 -24.93 22.00 -15.95
CA PRO A 16 -24.45 23.37 -16.07
C PRO A 16 -24.04 23.94 -14.69
N GLY A 17 -22.81 24.44 -14.58
CA GLY A 17 -22.26 24.97 -13.32
C GLY A 17 -21.70 23.92 -12.34
N HIS A 18 -21.76 22.63 -12.66
CA HIS A 18 -21.23 21.54 -11.85
C HIS A 18 -20.18 20.70 -12.60
N GLU A 19 -19.12 21.38 -13.06
CA GLU A 19 -18.01 20.72 -13.73
C GLU A 19 -17.25 19.77 -12.80
N PHE A 20 -16.79 18.63 -13.33
CA PHE A 20 -16.00 17.67 -12.58
C PHE A 20 -14.56 18.15 -12.40
N VAL A 21 -14.10 18.15 -11.16
CA VAL A 21 -12.72 18.45 -10.79
C VAL A 21 -12.05 17.18 -10.27
N CYS A 22 -10.80 16.93 -10.69
CA CYS A 22 -10.00 15.80 -10.24
C CYS A 22 -9.36 16.06 -8.87
N TYR A 23 -9.51 15.10 -7.95
CA TYR A 23 -8.98 15.16 -6.60
C TYR A 23 -7.91 14.09 -6.38
N LYS A 24 -6.86 14.43 -5.61
CA LYS A 24 -5.79 13.50 -5.23
C LYS A 24 -6.26 12.41 -4.27
N SER A 25 -7.20 12.74 -3.39
CA SER A 25 -7.75 11.81 -2.42
C SER A 25 -9.17 12.20 -1.98
N ILE A 26 -9.92 11.21 -1.50
CA ILE A 26 -11.25 11.39 -0.90
C ILE A 26 -11.31 10.55 0.38
N SER A 27 -11.80 11.13 1.48
CA SER A 27 -12.04 10.38 2.72
C SER A 27 -13.34 9.59 2.63
N LEU A 28 -13.25 8.30 2.97
CA LEU A 28 -14.38 7.39 3.12
C LEU A 28 -14.99 7.52 4.53
N PRO A 29 -16.24 7.08 4.73
CA PRO A 29 -16.94 7.21 6.02
C PRO A 29 -16.24 6.50 7.19
N ASP A 30 -15.44 5.47 6.91
CA ASP A 30 -14.66 4.71 7.90
C ASP A 30 -13.32 5.38 8.27
N GLY A 31 -13.07 6.59 7.77
CA GLY A 31 -11.86 7.36 8.00
C GLY A 31 -10.71 7.01 7.04
N GLN A 32 -10.86 6.03 6.16
CA GLN A 32 -9.84 5.72 5.16
C GLN A 32 -9.76 6.79 4.06
N SER A 33 -8.59 6.98 3.47
CA SER A 33 -8.40 7.90 2.36
C SER A 33 -8.19 7.13 1.06
N LEU A 34 -9.14 7.25 0.15
CA LEU A 34 -9.10 6.68 -1.19
C LEU A 34 -8.27 7.56 -2.12
N ARG A 35 -7.35 6.97 -2.87
CA ARG A 35 -6.43 7.64 -3.81
C ARG A 35 -6.35 6.87 -5.13
N ALA A 36 -5.77 7.51 -6.14
CA ALA A 36 -5.37 6.81 -7.36
C ALA A 36 -4.40 5.67 -7.03
N LEU A 37 -4.50 4.58 -7.80
CA LEU A 37 -3.79 3.30 -7.67
C LEU A 37 -4.19 2.44 -6.45
N ASP A 38 -5.03 2.95 -5.54
CA ASP A 38 -5.59 2.10 -4.49
C ASP A 38 -6.48 1.02 -5.10
N PHE A 39 -6.47 -0.16 -4.49
CA PHE A 39 -7.36 -1.24 -4.83
C PHE A 39 -8.56 -1.21 -3.90
N VAL A 40 -9.74 -1.43 -4.45
CA VAL A 40 -11.01 -1.37 -3.72
C VAL A 40 -11.83 -2.61 -3.99
N VAL A 41 -12.60 -2.99 -2.98
CA VAL A 41 -13.70 -3.94 -3.10
C VAL A 41 -14.99 -3.15 -3.18
N LEU A 42 -15.86 -3.50 -4.13
CA LEU A 42 -17.19 -2.87 -4.25
C LEU A 42 -18.18 -3.42 -3.23
N LYS A 43 -19.34 -2.76 -3.09
CA LYS A 43 -20.42 -3.17 -2.17
C LYS A 43 -20.94 -4.60 -2.35
N ASP A 44 -20.76 -5.20 -3.52
CA ASP A 44 -21.06 -6.61 -3.76
C ASP A 44 -20.09 -7.58 -3.04
N GLN A 45 -19.04 -7.05 -2.40
CA GLN A 45 -17.99 -7.78 -1.68
C GLN A 45 -17.31 -8.89 -2.50
N SER A 46 -17.29 -8.76 -3.82
CA SER A 46 -16.72 -9.76 -4.72
C SER A 46 -15.96 -9.14 -5.89
N THR A 47 -16.37 -7.96 -6.33
CA THR A 47 -15.71 -7.20 -7.39
C THR A 47 -14.55 -6.40 -6.81
N VAL A 48 -13.36 -6.64 -7.38
CA VAL A 48 -12.15 -5.88 -7.08
C VAL A 48 -11.88 -4.94 -8.24
N ALA A 49 -11.43 -3.73 -7.93
CA ALA A 49 -11.05 -2.75 -8.93
C ALA A 49 -9.87 -1.91 -8.46
N GLN A 50 -9.15 -1.31 -9.40
CA GLN A 50 -8.10 -0.33 -9.11
C GLN A 50 -8.59 1.07 -9.46
N VAL A 51 -8.46 2.00 -8.53
CA VAL A 51 -8.79 3.41 -8.74
C VAL A 51 -7.83 4.04 -9.73
N GLN A 52 -8.35 4.64 -10.79
CA GLN A 52 -7.56 5.41 -11.75
C GLN A 52 -7.57 6.89 -11.39
N SER A 53 -8.76 7.44 -11.08
CA SER A 53 -8.92 8.85 -10.73
C SER A 53 -10.24 9.10 -10.00
N LEU A 54 -10.28 10.21 -9.28
CA LEU A 54 -11.39 10.62 -8.40
C LEU A 54 -11.91 11.98 -8.84
N TRP A 55 -13.21 12.08 -9.10
CA TRP A 55 -13.83 13.28 -9.68
C TRP A 55 -15.02 13.73 -8.86
N ILE A 56 -15.04 15.00 -8.45
CA ILE A 56 -16.15 15.58 -7.69
C ILE A 56 -16.75 16.72 -8.54
N PRO A 57 -18.08 16.77 -8.72
CA PRO A 57 -18.71 17.93 -9.35
C PRO A 57 -18.53 19.18 -8.47
N THR A 58 -18.19 20.31 -9.09
CA THR A 58 -17.94 21.58 -8.41
C THR A 58 -19.16 21.99 -7.59
N GLY A 59 -18.95 22.45 -6.35
CA GLY A 59 -20.04 22.84 -5.44
C GLY A 59 -20.85 21.67 -4.85
N LYS A 60 -20.45 20.42 -5.08
CA LYS A 60 -21.08 19.24 -4.46
C LYS A 60 -20.19 18.64 -3.37
N ALA A 61 -20.85 17.94 -2.44
CA ALA A 61 -20.16 17.23 -1.36
C ALA A 61 -19.34 16.03 -1.89
N PRO A 62 -18.23 15.63 -1.21
CA PRO A 62 -17.38 14.51 -1.63
C PRO A 62 -18.13 13.18 -1.83
N ILE A 63 -19.25 12.98 -1.14
CA ILE A 63 -20.08 11.78 -1.27
C ILE A 63 -20.78 11.65 -2.65
N LYS A 64 -20.74 12.71 -3.47
CA LYS A 64 -21.20 12.72 -4.86
C LYS A 64 -20.05 12.45 -5.85
N ALA A 65 -18.87 12.08 -5.35
CA ALA A 65 -17.76 11.75 -6.21
C ALA A 65 -18.05 10.56 -7.13
N VAL A 66 -17.54 10.67 -8.34
CA VAL A 66 -17.45 9.60 -9.33
C VAL A 66 -16.01 9.12 -9.35
N VAL A 67 -15.84 7.80 -9.28
CA VAL A 67 -14.55 7.14 -9.29
C VAL A 67 -14.41 6.41 -10.62
N ILE A 68 -13.29 6.63 -11.31
CA ILE A 68 -12.92 5.84 -12.48
C ILE A 68 -12.10 4.66 -12.01
N LEU A 69 -12.50 3.48 -12.44
CA LEU A 69 -11.98 2.21 -12.00
C LEU A 69 -11.47 1.41 -13.20
N LYS A 70 -10.39 0.65 -13.00
CA LYS A 70 -10.04 -0.49 -13.86
C LYS A 70 -10.52 -1.77 -13.19
N GLN A 71 -11.18 -2.64 -13.94
CA GLN A 71 -11.61 -3.95 -13.45
C GLN A 71 -10.40 -4.80 -13.12
N CYS A 72 -10.47 -5.51 -11.99
CA CYS A 72 -9.45 -6.45 -11.58
C CYS A 72 -10.01 -7.88 -11.58
N ASN A 73 -9.30 -8.80 -12.22
CA ASN A 73 -9.63 -10.21 -12.25
C ASN A 73 -8.80 -10.97 -11.21
N ARG A 74 -9.42 -11.97 -10.57
CA ARG A 74 -8.69 -12.87 -9.68
C ARG A 74 -7.71 -13.73 -10.47
N GLY A 75 -6.44 -13.68 -10.11
CA GLY A 75 -5.38 -14.50 -10.69
C GLY A 75 -5.13 -15.81 -9.94
N ARG A 76 -3.95 -16.40 -10.18
CA ARG A 76 -3.53 -17.67 -9.58
C ARG A 76 -3.08 -17.48 -8.12
N LEU A 77 -2.93 -18.60 -7.41
CA LEU A 77 -2.09 -18.60 -6.21
C LEU A 77 -0.63 -18.58 -6.67
N VAL A 78 0.14 -17.60 -6.21
CA VAL A 78 1.56 -17.50 -6.54
C VAL A 78 2.34 -18.28 -5.49
N PRO A 79 2.97 -19.42 -5.83
CA PRO A 79 3.61 -20.30 -4.85
C PRO A 79 4.69 -19.59 -4.02
N PHE A 80 5.44 -18.69 -4.65
CA PHE A 80 6.51 -17.93 -3.98
C PHE A 80 5.99 -17.10 -2.78
N TYR A 81 4.79 -16.52 -2.90
CA TYR A 81 4.20 -15.73 -1.81
C TYR A 81 3.22 -16.53 -0.95
N GLY A 82 2.72 -17.68 -1.45
CA GLY A 82 1.58 -18.38 -0.85
C GLY A 82 0.29 -17.54 -0.86
N MET A 83 0.20 -16.54 -1.73
CA MET A 83 -0.90 -15.56 -1.77
C MET A 83 -1.53 -15.45 -3.16
N ARG A 84 -2.71 -14.85 -3.20
CA ARG A 84 -3.52 -14.69 -4.42
C ARG A 84 -3.05 -13.50 -5.25
N GLU A 85 -2.84 -13.72 -6.53
CA GLU A 85 -2.63 -12.66 -7.52
C GLU A 85 -3.96 -12.00 -7.89
N VAL A 86 -3.92 -10.70 -8.16
CA VAL A 86 -4.98 -9.92 -8.80
C VAL A 86 -4.40 -9.29 -10.07
N LEU A 87 -5.17 -9.34 -11.15
CA LEU A 87 -4.78 -8.89 -12.47
C LEU A 87 -5.59 -7.67 -12.87
N VAL A 88 -4.94 -6.52 -13.00
CA VAL A 88 -5.57 -5.30 -13.50
C VAL A 88 -5.83 -5.46 -15.00
N THR A 89 -7.04 -5.17 -15.45
CA THR A 89 -7.43 -5.24 -16.87
C THR A 89 -7.48 -3.84 -17.49
N GLU A 90 -7.58 -3.76 -18.82
CA GLU A 90 -7.80 -2.50 -19.51
C GLU A 90 -9.25 -2.02 -19.48
N HIS A 91 -10.19 -2.85 -19.00
CA HIS A 91 -11.59 -2.47 -18.91
C HIS A 91 -11.79 -1.42 -17.83
N GLN A 92 -12.24 -0.23 -18.25
CA GLN A 92 -12.52 0.90 -17.39
C GLN A 92 -14.01 1.17 -17.28
N TYR A 93 -14.43 1.60 -16.10
CA TYR A 93 -15.82 1.96 -15.82
C TYR A 93 -15.91 2.97 -14.67
N THR A 94 -17.08 3.57 -14.50
CA THR A 94 -17.36 4.53 -13.44
C THR A 94 -18.29 3.95 -12.38
N ARG A 95 -18.07 4.37 -11.13
CA ARG A 95 -18.95 4.10 -9.99
C ARG A 95 -19.05 5.31 -9.08
N SER A 96 -20.08 5.35 -8.25
CA SER A 96 -20.13 6.32 -7.16
C SER A 96 -19.08 5.93 -6.11
N VAL A 97 -18.47 6.90 -5.43
CA VAL A 97 -17.66 6.63 -4.24
C VAL A 97 -18.46 5.87 -3.16
N ARG A 98 -19.79 6.01 -3.16
CA ARG A 98 -20.69 5.27 -2.27
C ARG A 98 -20.67 3.77 -2.54
N ASP A 99 -20.20 3.32 -3.68
CA ASP A 99 -20.14 1.90 -4.02
C ASP A 99 -18.85 1.23 -3.52
N MET A 100 -17.93 2.01 -2.94
CA MET A 100 -16.71 1.50 -2.34
C MET A 100 -17.03 0.88 -0.98
N PHE A 101 -16.68 -0.39 -0.79
CA PHE A 101 -16.88 -1.10 0.46
C PHE A 101 -15.67 -0.98 1.38
N ALA A 102 -14.49 -1.30 0.84
CA ALA A 102 -13.23 -1.24 1.58
C ALA A 102 -12.04 -1.13 0.62
N ILE A 103 -10.93 -0.60 1.13
CA ILE A 103 -9.64 -0.61 0.44
C ILE A 103 -8.98 -1.97 0.67
N LEU A 104 -8.46 -2.56 -0.41
CA LEU A 104 -7.73 -3.80 -0.41
C LEU A 104 -6.22 -3.51 -0.41
N ASN A 105 -5.51 -4.05 0.57
CA ASN A 105 -4.06 -3.99 0.64
C ASN A 105 -3.48 -5.02 -0.35
N VAL A 106 -2.82 -4.51 -1.38
CA VAL A 106 -2.10 -5.31 -2.37
C VAL A 106 -0.68 -4.81 -2.51
N GLN A 107 0.21 -5.68 -2.98
CA GLN A 107 1.60 -5.36 -3.27
C GLN A 107 1.94 -5.77 -4.69
N HIS A 108 2.75 -4.98 -5.38
CA HIS A 108 3.18 -5.32 -6.73
C HIS A 108 3.87 -6.70 -6.77
N ASN A 109 3.57 -7.53 -7.78
CA ASN A 109 4.21 -8.82 -7.97
C ASN A 109 5.64 -8.64 -8.52
N CYS A 110 6.55 -8.21 -7.67
CA CYS A 110 7.93 -7.91 -8.05
C CYS A 110 8.67 -9.11 -8.63
N ARG A 111 8.32 -10.33 -8.21
CA ARG A 111 8.92 -11.56 -8.73
C ARG A 111 8.59 -11.77 -10.21
N LYS A 112 7.32 -11.57 -10.59
CA LYS A 112 6.88 -11.66 -12.00
C LYS A 112 7.37 -10.47 -12.81
N GLY A 113 7.33 -9.27 -12.23
CA GLY A 113 7.75 -8.04 -12.90
C GLY A 113 9.26 -7.84 -12.99
N LEU A 114 10.08 -8.75 -12.44
CA LEU A 114 11.55 -8.65 -12.45
C LEU A 114 12.03 -7.25 -12.02
N CYS A 115 11.41 -6.70 -10.96
CA CYS A 115 11.66 -5.34 -10.54
C CYS A 115 13.12 -5.14 -10.13
N THR A 116 13.69 -4.01 -10.52
CA THR A 116 15.11 -3.73 -10.30
C THR A 116 15.30 -2.96 -9.00
N VAL A 117 16.35 -3.31 -8.28
CA VAL A 117 16.81 -2.50 -7.14
C VAL A 117 17.64 -1.35 -7.70
N THR A 118 17.20 -0.12 -7.44
CA THR A 118 17.90 1.10 -7.84
C THR A 118 18.17 1.96 -6.61
N MET A 119 19.23 2.76 -6.65
CA MET A 119 19.46 3.75 -5.61
C MET A 119 18.49 4.91 -5.82
N SER A 120 17.59 5.11 -4.87
CA SER A 120 16.61 6.21 -4.91
C SER A 120 17.03 7.32 -3.96
N ASN A 121 16.89 8.57 -4.40
CA ASN A 121 17.14 9.75 -3.57
C ASN A 121 16.04 9.96 -2.52
N THR A 122 16.49 10.46 -1.36
CA THR A 122 15.71 11.07 -0.26
C THR A 122 14.44 10.33 0.14
N LYS A 123 14.58 9.38 1.06
CA LYS A 123 13.45 8.92 1.88
C LYS A 123 13.39 9.69 3.19
N LYS A 124 12.16 9.93 3.66
CA LYS A 124 11.95 10.36 5.04
C LYS A 124 12.17 9.15 5.96
N PHE A 125 13.20 9.19 6.80
CA PHE A 125 13.34 8.28 7.93
C PHE A 125 12.82 8.99 9.17
N GLU A 126 11.89 8.38 9.91
CA GLU A 126 11.37 8.95 11.17
C GLU A 126 10.89 10.41 11.03
N HIS A 127 10.22 10.72 9.92
CA HIS A 127 9.71 12.05 9.55
C HIS A 127 10.79 13.11 9.22
N LYS A 128 12.09 12.77 9.25
CA LYS A 128 13.19 13.64 8.80
C LYS A 128 13.59 13.29 7.37
N ILE A 129 13.75 14.31 6.54
CA ILE A 129 14.34 14.15 5.20
C ILE A 129 15.82 13.84 5.42
N CYS A 130 16.26 12.66 5.00
CA CYS A 130 17.67 12.29 5.05
C CYS A 130 18.21 12.27 3.63
N ASP A 131 19.28 13.01 3.38
CA ASP A 131 20.06 12.99 2.12
C ASP A 131 20.92 11.74 2.01
N VAL A 132 20.37 10.59 2.41
CA VAL A 132 21.00 9.29 2.30
C VAL A 132 20.33 8.57 1.13
N LEU A 133 21.14 8.17 0.16
CA LEU A 133 20.72 7.26 -0.90
C LEU A 133 20.33 5.92 -0.26
N VAL A 134 19.05 5.58 -0.35
CA VAL A 134 18.54 4.29 0.13
C VAL A 134 18.17 3.45 -1.08
N SER A 135 18.59 2.18 -1.03
CA SER A 135 18.17 1.14 -1.96
C SER A 135 16.63 1.09 -2.03
N GLY A 136 16.09 1.33 -3.21
CA GLY A 136 14.67 1.31 -3.53
C GLY A 136 14.38 0.28 -4.61
N ILE A 137 13.13 -0.22 -4.66
CA ILE A 137 12.68 -1.08 -5.74
C ILE A 137 12.00 -0.19 -6.79
N THR A 138 12.52 -0.20 -8.01
CA THR A 138 11.81 0.35 -9.17
C THR A 138 10.90 -0.73 -9.72
N HIS A 139 9.59 -0.52 -9.59
CA HIS A 139 8.60 -1.47 -10.08
C HIS A 139 8.48 -1.41 -11.60
N ALA A 140 8.57 -2.56 -12.26
CA ALA A 140 8.22 -2.67 -13.66
C ALA A 140 6.71 -2.42 -13.86
N LYS A 141 6.34 -1.86 -15.00
CA LYS A 141 4.93 -1.65 -15.34
C LYS A 141 4.28 -2.99 -15.68
N THR A 142 3.76 -3.67 -14.67
CA THR A 142 2.94 -4.87 -14.84
C THR A 142 1.53 -4.64 -14.31
N ASN A 143 0.61 -5.51 -14.69
CA ASN A 143 -0.76 -5.52 -14.20
C ASN A 143 -1.00 -6.58 -13.13
N SER A 144 0.07 -7.03 -12.47
CA SER A 144 0.06 -8.16 -11.55
C SER A 144 0.40 -7.70 -10.14
N ASP A 145 -0.57 -7.85 -9.25
CA ASP A 145 -0.44 -7.49 -7.84
C ASP A 145 -0.83 -8.69 -6.97
N ILE A 146 -0.36 -8.72 -5.74
CA ILE A 146 -0.55 -9.78 -4.76
C ILE A 146 -1.39 -9.25 -3.61
N ILE A 147 -2.51 -9.91 -3.33
CA ILE A 147 -3.39 -9.53 -2.22
C ILE A 147 -2.73 -9.91 -0.90
N ASN A 148 -2.52 -8.93 -0.02
CA ASN A 148 -2.03 -9.16 1.33
C ASN A 148 -3.13 -9.83 2.17
N SER A 149 -3.11 -11.16 2.20
CA SER A 149 -4.14 -11.95 2.88
C SER A 149 -4.01 -11.97 4.41
N ALA A 150 -2.89 -11.45 4.92
CA ALA A 150 -2.63 -11.23 6.33
C ALA A 150 -2.77 -9.73 6.71
N ALA A 151 -3.52 -8.95 5.92
CA ALA A 151 -3.78 -7.56 6.22
C ALA A 151 -4.41 -7.41 7.62
N HIS A 152 -3.85 -6.49 8.41
CA HIS A 152 -4.31 -6.21 9.77
C HIS A 152 -5.68 -5.52 9.79
N TYR A 153 -5.96 -4.71 8.77
CA TYR A 153 -7.27 -4.11 8.55
C TYR A 153 -8.12 -5.01 7.63
N SER A 154 -9.37 -5.25 8.01
CA SER A 154 -10.33 -6.07 7.24
C SER A 154 -9.75 -7.41 6.77
N GLY A 155 -9.01 -8.11 7.63
CA GLY A 155 -8.33 -9.36 7.28
C GLY A 155 -9.28 -10.46 6.79
N GLU A 156 -10.50 -10.54 7.34
CA GLU A 156 -11.54 -11.45 6.86
C GLU A 156 -11.94 -11.17 5.40
N LEU A 157 -12.11 -9.90 5.04
CA LEU A 157 -12.41 -9.50 3.67
C LEU A 157 -11.26 -9.89 2.73
N HIS A 158 -10.01 -9.62 3.12
CA HIS A 158 -8.85 -9.98 2.31
C HIS A 158 -8.78 -11.49 2.06
N ARG A 159 -9.05 -12.31 3.09
CA ARG A 159 -9.13 -13.77 2.97
C ARG A 159 -10.30 -14.24 2.09
N LYS A 160 -11.48 -13.62 2.24
CA LYS A 160 -12.67 -13.91 1.43
C LYS A 160 -12.43 -13.63 -0.05
N ILE A 161 -11.87 -12.45 -0.36
CA ILE A 161 -11.53 -12.04 -1.73
C ILE A 161 -10.40 -12.91 -2.30
N SER A 162 -9.37 -13.21 -1.51
CA SER A 162 -8.24 -14.03 -1.96
C SER A 162 -8.63 -15.49 -2.19
N LYS A 163 -9.76 -15.94 -1.62
CA LYS A 163 -10.20 -17.35 -1.63
C LYS A 163 -9.05 -18.28 -1.25
N LEU A 164 -8.32 -17.91 -0.21
CA LEU A 164 -7.30 -18.77 0.39
C LEU A 164 -7.97 -19.73 1.35
N ASN A 165 -7.74 -21.02 1.14
CA ASN A 165 -8.09 -22.02 2.13
C ASN A 165 -6.97 -22.09 3.16
N LEU A 166 -7.15 -21.39 4.29
CA LEU A 166 -6.20 -21.45 5.40
C LEU A 166 -6.70 -22.52 6.38
N ALA A 167 -5.87 -23.54 6.62
CA ALA A 167 -6.14 -24.50 7.67
C ALA A 167 -6.15 -23.76 9.03
N PRO A 168 -7.17 -23.97 9.89
CA PRO A 168 -7.15 -23.43 11.24
C PRO A 168 -5.90 -23.90 11.99
N VAL A 169 -5.21 -22.97 12.65
CA VAL A 169 -4.07 -23.30 13.50
C VAL A 169 -4.60 -23.95 14.78
N THR A 170 -4.19 -25.17 15.06
CA THR A 170 -4.66 -25.91 16.23
C THR A 170 -3.99 -25.41 17.52
N PRO A 171 -4.62 -25.59 18.70
CA PRO A 171 -4.00 -25.21 19.97
C PRO A 171 -2.60 -25.81 20.20
N PRO A 172 -2.33 -27.10 19.88
CA PRO A 172 -0.97 -27.65 19.96
C PRO A 172 0.03 -26.95 19.04
N GLN A 173 -0.37 -26.59 17.82
CA GLN A 173 0.49 -25.83 16.89
C GLN A 173 0.80 -24.44 17.43
N TRP A 174 -0.18 -23.76 18.02
CA TRP A 174 0.04 -22.50 18.73
C TRP A 174 1.05 -22.63 19.86
N ASN A 175 0.85 -23.58 20.77
CA ASN A 175 1.75 -23.81 21.91
C ASN A 175 3.18 -24.12 21.47
N LYS A 176 3.32 -24.98 20.46
CA LYS A 176 4.63 -25.34 19.88
C LYS A 176 5.33 -24.12 19.28
N THR A 177 4.58 -23.29 18.54
CA THR A 177 5.13 -22.10 17.87
C THR A 177 5.55 -21.03 18.88
N ILE A 178 4.72 -20.76 19.89
CA ILE A 178 5.03 -19.82 20.97
C ILE A 178 6.27 -20.28 21.74
N THR A 179 6.33 -21.56 22.13
CA THR A 179 7.48 -22.11 22.86
C THR A 179 8.77 -22.00 22.04
N LYS A 180 8.71 -22.36 20.74
CA LYS A 180 9.85 -22.22 19.83
C LYS A 180 10.30 -20.76 19.69
N GLY A 181 9.35 -19.85 19.46
CA GLY A 181 9.63 -18.42 19.35
C GLY A 181 10.29 -17.86 20.61
N ARG A 182 9.81 -18.26 21.79
CA ARG A 182 10.39 -17.85 23.08
C ARG A 182 11.81 -18.37 23.28
N GLY A 183 12.09 -19.61 22.88
CA GLY A 183 13.45 -20.15 22.90
C GLY A 183 14.39 -19.31 22.06
N VAL A 184 14.05 -19.09 20.78
CA VAL A 184 14.84 -18.25 19.86
C VAL A 184 15.03 -16.83 20.39
N TRP A 185 14.00 -16.24 21.01
CA TRP A 185 14.10 -14.90 21.58
C TRP A 185 15.05 -14.84 22.78
N ASN A 186 15.02 -15.86 23.64
CA ASN A 186 15.89 -15.93 24.82
C ASN A 186 17.35 -16.23 24.43
N ASP A 187 17.55 -17.01 23.37
CA ASP A 187 18.86 -17.39 22.85
C ASP A 187 19.45 -16.34 21.90
N ALA A 188 18.67 -15.31 21.54
CA ALA A 188 19.17 -14.20 20.73
C ALA A 188 20.33 -13.51 21.47
N PRO A 189 21.49 -13.30 20.81
CA PRO A 189 22.63 -12.66 21.44
C PRO A 189 22.18 -11.31 22.00
N LYS A 190 22.23 -11.14 23.32
CA LYS A 190 22.08 -9.83 23.94
C LYS A 190 23.26 -9.02 23.43
N GLY A 191 23.00 -8.12 22.48
CA GLY A 191 24.04 -7.33 21.84
C GLY A 191 25.00 -6.80 22.88
N ASN A 192 26.30 -7.06 22.68
CA ASN A 192 27.35 -6.55 23.55
C ASN A 192 27.04 -5.07 23.78
N LYS A 193 26.80 -4.68 25.05
CA LYS A 193 26.81 -3.27 25.42
C LYS A 193 28.10 -2.73 24.82
N LYS A 194 28.01 -1.81 23.86
CA LYS A 194 29.19 -1.08 23.40
C LYS A 194 29.84 -0.55 24.67
N GLN A 195 31.02 -1.05 25.00
CA GLN A 195 31.86 -0.41 26.00
C GLN A 195 31.95 1.04 25.56
N LYS A 196 31.49 1.96 26.42
CA LYS A 196 31.88 3.36 26.31
C LYS A 196 33.41 3.33 26.30
N THR A 197 34.00 3.60 25.15
CA THR A 197 35.37 4.08 25.13
C THR A 197 35.34 5.38 25.90
N ASP A 198 36.07 5.37 27.02
CA ASP A 198 36.34 6.54 27.84
C ASP A 198 37.17 7.48 26.97
N ASP A 199 36.53 8.42 26.30
CA ASP A 199 37.23 9.55 25.69
C ASP A 199 37.70 10.44 26.85
N GLY A 200 38.95 10.20 27.25
CA GLY A 200 39.70 11.05 28.17
C GLY A 200 39.74 12.51 27.71
N PRO A 201 40.04 13.44 28.63
CA PRO A 201 39.61 14.83 28.53
C PRO A 201 40.27 15.57 27.37
N LEU A 202 39.47 16.44 26.73
CA LEU A 202 39.92 17.49 25.81
C LEU A 202 41.14 18.22 26.41
N SER A 203 42.31 18.04 25.80
CA SER A 203 43.43 18.95 25.99
C SER A 203 43.26 20.14 25.06
N THR A 204 43.06 21.29 25.68
CA THR A 204 43.12 22.65 25.15
C THR A 204 44.44 22.97 24.43
N GLU A 205 44.29 23.71 23.33
CA GLU A 205 45.15 24.75 22.74
C GLU A 205 46.68 24.58 22.71
N SER A 206 47.28 24.76 21.53
CA SER A 206 48.19 25.90 21.25
C SER A 206 48.69 25.93 19.81
N ASN A 207 48.88 27.16 19.35
CA ASN A 207 49.28 27.67 18.03
C ASN A 207 50.62 27.14 17.47
N LEU A 208 50.81 27.21 16.15
CA LEU A 208 51.74 28.13 15.45
C LEU A 208 52.00 27.71 13.99
N GLU A 209 51.82 28.70 13.08
CA GLU A 209 52.62 29.09 11.89
C GLU A 209 53.31 27.98 11.06
N ILE A 210 53.16 27.90 9.74
CA ILE A 210 53.37 28.90 8.68
C ILE A 210 52.34 28.72 7.55
#